data_AF-A0A4Y3WJJ8-F1
#
_entry.id   AF-A0A4Y3WJJ8-F1
#
_cell.length_a   1.000
_cell.length_b   1.000
_cell.length_c   1.000
_cell.angle_alpha   90.00
_cell.angle_beta   90.00
_cell.angle_gamma   90.00
#
_symmetry.space_group_name_H-M   'P 1'
#
loop_
_entity.id
_entity.type
_entity.pdbx_description
1 polymer ?
#
loop_
_entity_poly.entity_id
_entity_poly.type
_entity_poly.pdbx_seq_one_letter_code
_entity_poly.pdbx_strand_id
1 'polypeptide(L)'
;MTPSPWSGLLRGVAAGAAGTTALNAVTTLDVAVRGRPTSDAPEQVVAALADRAGVEVTERRLAALAPLAGAATGVGVGAAAGALRAAGLRLPTAVGGPLLGLAAMVASDGPIALLGVSDPRRWTAQDWVTDAVPHLVYGMTTHAALVAALPDPGPPPRAATLLRAAALGAASGSRSTAGAAAVAFTSSRADRGVAGRAGGRGAGVLAGVLSAGEAVADKLPSTPSRTAPPGLLPRAALGAGSAAAVARRDGDDATLAGVVGLGAALGAAVLGVRTRAAAARRFGSDLPGAVAEDVLAALLGWLGARRR
;
A
#
# COMPACT_ATOMS: atom_id res chain seq x y z
N MET A 1 2.64 10.41 27.82
CA MET A 1 1.94 9.12 27.96
C MET A 1 1.55 8.66 26.57
N THR A 2 2.02 7.49 26.11
CA THR A 2 1.54 6.90 24.86
C THR A 2 0.06 6.56 25.03
N PRO A 3 -0.83 6.93 24.09
CA PRO A 3 -2.23 6.54 24.18
C PRO A 3 -2.31 5.02 24.26
N SER A 4 -3.17 4.49 25.14
CA SER A 4 -3.36 3.05 25.25
C SER A 4 -3.83 2.50 23.90
N PRO A 5 -3.43 1.27 23.51
CA PRO A 5 -3.86 0.67 22.23
C PRO A 5 -5.39 0.64 22.11
N TRP A 6 -6.09 0.47 23.24
CA TRP A 6 -7.54 0.56 23.33
C TRP A 6 -8.10 1.94 22.95
N SER A 7 -7.49 3.01 23.46
CA SER A 7 -7.91 4.38 23.13
C SER A 7 -7.68 4.73 21.66
N GLY A 8 -6.64 4.15 21.03
CA GLY A 8 -6.40 4.28 19.59
C GLY A 8 -7.46 3.58 18.77
N LEU A 9 -7.79 2.34 19.14
CA LEU A 9 -8.83 1.55 18.49
C LEU A 9 -10.20 2.25 18.54
N LEU A 10 -10.62 2.72 19.72
CA LEU A 10 -11.93 3.40 19.87
C LEU A 10 -12.01 4.71 19.07
N ARG A 11 -10.93 5.49 19.01
CA ARG A 11 -10.87 6.68 18.14
C ARG A 11 -10.92 6.29 16.67
N GLY A 12 -10.28 5.18 16.32
CA GLY A 12 -10.36 4.58 14.99
C GLY A 12 -11.79 4.18 14.62
N VAL A 13 -12.52 3.54 15.52
CA VAL A 13 -13.95 3.21 15.33
C VAL A 13 -14.77 4.47 15.04
N ALA A 14 -14.62 5.52 15.86
CA ALA A 14 -15.32 6.78 15.66
C ALA A 14 -14.94 7.46 14.33
N ALA A 15 -13.67 7.44 13.96
CA ALA A 15 -13.19 7.99 12.69
C ALA A 15 -13.67 7.18 11.48
N GLY A 16 -13.73 5.86 11.58
CA GLY A 16 -14.29 4.97 10.56
C GLY A 16 -15.78 5.21 10.37
N ALA A 17 -16.52 5.41 11.46
CA ALA A 17 -17.93 5.81 11.41
C ALA A 17 -18.12 7.16 10.71
N ALA A 18 -17.30 8.17 11.05
CA ALA A 18 -17.34 9.48 10.39
C ALA A 18 -17.07 9.38 8.87
N GLY A 19 -16.05 8.59 8.47
CA GLY A 19 -15.76 8.34 7.07
C GLY A 19 -16.88 7.60 6.35
N THR A 20 -17.48 6.61 6.99
CA THR A 20 -18.62 5.85 6.43
C THR A 20 -19.82 6.77 6.19
N THR A 21 -20.12 7.67 7.12
CA THR A 21 -21.17 8.68 6.96
C THR A 21 -20.87 9.58 5.75
N ALA A 22 -19.63 10.05 5.59
CA ALA A 22 -19.25 10.89 4.45
C ALA A 22 -19.33 10.14 3.11
N LEU A 23 -18.89 8.88 3.07
CA LEU A 23 -19.02 8.00 1.90
C LEU A 23 -20.48 7.82 1.49
N ASN A 24 -21.34 7.48 2.46
CA ASN A 24 -22.77 7.27 2.21
C ASN A 24 -23.44 8.56 1.74
N ALA A 25 -23.06 9.72 2.29
CA ALA A 25 -23.56 11.00 1.86
C ALA A 25 -23.20 11.30 0.39
N VAL A 26 -21.94 11.10 -0.01
CA VAL A 26 -21.51 11.31 -1.40
C VAL A 26 -22.15 10.32 -2.35
N THR A 27 -22.26 9.05 -1.95
CA THR A 27 -22.91 8.01 -2.76
C THR A 27 -24.39 8.31 -2.97
N THR A 28 -25.10 8.69 -1.90
CA THR A 28 -26.52 9.04 -1.96
C THR A 28 -26.76 10.32 -2.76
N LEU A 29 -25.87 11.32 -2.61
CA LEU A 29 -25.92 12.54 -3.41
C LEU A 29 -25.73 12.26 -4.90
N ASP A 30 -24.78 11.40 -5.27
CA ASP A 30 -24.55 11.00 -6.65
C ASP A 30 -25.79 10.31 -7.26
N VAL A 31 -26.42 9.39 -6.51
CA VAL A 31 -27.70 8.77 -6.91
C VAL A 31 -28.80 9.81 -7.08
N ALA A 32 -28.95 10.73 -6.13
CA ALA A 32 -29.97 11.77 -6.18
C ALA A 32 -29.79 12.76 -7.34
N VAL A 33 -28.54 13.13 -7.66
CA VAL A 33 -28.22 14.10 -8.72
C VAL A 33 -28.28 13.47 -10.11
N ARG A 34 -27.77 12.24 -10.27
CA ARG A 34 -27.72 11.57 -11.58
C ARG A 34 -28.95 10.72 -11.90
N GLY A 35 -29.81 10.44 -10.92
CA GLY A 35 -31.00 9.61 -11.08
C GLY A 35 -30.71 8.15 -11.48
N ARG A 36 -29.49 7.67 -11.20
CA ARG A 36 -29.07 6.29 -11.54
C ARG A 36 -29.59 5.29 -10.49
N PRO A 37 -29.76 4.00 -10.84
CA PRO A 37 -30.10 2.97 -9.86
C PRO A 37 -29.02 2.83 -8.77
N THR A 38 -29.45 2.46 -7.56
CA THR A 38 -28.55 2.04 -6.48
C THR A 38 -27.89 0.71 -6.84
N SER A 39 -26.65 0.52 -6.40
CA SER A 39 -25.98 -0.77 -6.57
C SER A 39 -26.57 -1.81 -5.63
N ASP A 40 -26.72 -3.03 -6.12
CA ASP A 40 -27.13 -4.24 -5.41
C ASP A 40 -25.93 -5.16 -5.08
N ALA A 41 -24.70 -4.72 -5.39
CA ALA A 41 -23.49 -5.50 -5.16
C ALA A 41 -23.29 -5.90 -3.68
N PRO A 42 -23.57 -5.04 -2.68
CA PRO A 42 -23.50 -5.42 -1.27
C PRO A 42 -24.46 -6.57 -0.92
N GLU A 43 -25.69 -6.55 -1.43
CA GLU A 43 -26.69 -7.60 -1.24
C GLU A 43 -26.22 -8.92 -1.87
N GLN A 44 -25.68 -8.87 -3.08
CA GLN A 44 -25.11 -10.04 -3.76
C GLN A 44 -23.92 -10.64 -2.98
N VAL A 45 -23.06 -9.80 -2.38
CA VAL A 45 -21.98 -10.27 -1.51
C VAL A 45 -22.52 -10.98 -0.26
N VAL A 46 -23.51 -10.39 0.42
CA VAL A 46 -24.13 -11.00 1.61
C VAL A 46 -24.82 -12.32 1.24
N ALA A 47 -25.54 -12.37 0.12
CA ALA A 47 -26.16 -13.59 -0.38
C ALA A 47 -25.12 -14.68 -0.67
N ALA A 48 -24.05 -14.35 -1.40
CA ALA A 48 -22.98 -15.29 -1.73
C ALA A 48 -22.21 -15.81 -0.49
N LEU A 49 -22.18 -15.06 0.61
CA LEU A 49 -21.64 -15.50 1.90
C LEU A 49 -22.64 -16.39 2.66
N ALA A 50 -23.93 -16.04 2.65
CA ALA A 50 -24.98 -16.82 3.27
C ALA A 50 -25.12 -18.21 2.63
N ASP A 51 -25.08 -18.26 1.30
CA ASP A 51 -25.10 -19.51 0.52
C ASP A 51 -23.91 -20.41 0.89
N ARG A 52 -22.70 -19.84 1.03
CA ARG A 52 -21.50 -20.57 1.48
C ARG A 52 -21.61 -21.06 2.92
N ALA A 53 -22.36 -20.37 3.76
CA ALA A 53 -22.63 -20.76 5.14
C ALA A 53 -23.79 -21.75 5.27
N GLY A 54 -24.49 -22.07 4.17
CA GLY A 54 -25.70 -22.90 4.20
C GLY A 54 -26.88 -22.26 4.93
N VAL A 55 -26.93 -20.92 4.96
CA VAL A 55 -27.99 -20.16 5.64
C VAL A 55 -28.89 -19.51 4.61
N GLU A 56 -30.18 -19.85 4.61
CA GLU A 56 -31.17 -19.16 3.79
C GLU A 56 -31.48 -17.78 4.37
N VAL A 57 -31.37 -16.74 3.54
CA VAL A 57 -31.61 -15.35 3.92
C VAL A 57 -32.64 -14.74 2.98
N THR A 58 -33.72 -14.20 3.55
CA THR A 58 -34.77 -13.55 2.77
C THR A 58 -34.29 -12.23 2.18
N GLU A 59 -34.90 -11.78 1.08
CA GLU A 59 -34.60 -10.50 0.44
C GLU A 59 -34.66 -9.31 1.41
N ARG A 60 -35.68 -9.28 2.29
CA ARG A 60 -35.79 -8.25 3.34
C ARG A 60 -34.61 -8.26 4.31
N ARG A 61 -34.06 -9.44 4.62
CA ARG A 61 -32.87 -9.56 5.47
C ARG A 61 -31.60 -9.16 4.72
N LEU A 62 -31.47 -9.51 3.43
CA LEU A 62 -30.34 -9.05 2.60
C LEU A 62 -30.28 -7.52 2.54
N ALA A 63 -31.41 -6.86 2.27
CA ALA A 63 -31.51 -5.40 2.24
C ALA A 63 -31.14 -4.73 3.58
N ALA A 64 -31.35 -5.41 4.71
CA ALA A 64 -30.96 -4.93 6.03
C ALA A 64 -29.48 -5.21 6.35
N LEU A 65 -28.95 -6.35 5.91
CA LEU A 65 -27.59 -6.79 6.19
C LEU A 65 -26.54 -6.10 5.32
N ALA A 66 -26.87 -5.76 4.08
CA ALA A 66 -25.95 -5.10 3.15
C ALA A 66 -25.39 -3.76 3.71
N PRO A 67 -26.22 -2.80 4.16
CA PRO A 67 -25.72 -1.57 4.78
C PRO A 67 -24.91 -1.81 6.07
N LEU A 68 -25.30 -2.83 6.86
CA LEU A 68 -24.58 -3.19 8.09
C LEU A 68 -23.18 -3.75 7.78
N ALA A 69 -23.06 -4.59 6.74
CA ALA A 69 -21.77 -5.09 6.28
C ALA A 69 -20.87 -3.95 5.80
N GLY A 70 -21.40 -3.01 5.01
CA GLY A 70 -20.68 -1.81 4.59
C GLY A 70 -20.20 -0.96 5.78
N ALA A 71 -21.08 -0.72 6.76
CA ALA A 71 -20.73 0.01 7.98
C ALA A 71 -19.67 -0.72 8.81
N ALA A 72 -19.77 -2.05 8.93
CA ALA A 72 -18.77 -2.86 9.63
C ALA A 72 -17.39 -2.78 8.96
N THR A 73 -17.34 -2.82 7.62
CA THR A 73 -16.11 -2.62 6.84
C THR A 73 -15.51 -1.25 7.12
N GLY A 74 -16.30 -0.18 7.00
CA GLY A 74 -15.84 1.19 7.23
C GLY A 74 -15.38 1.44 8.67
N VAL A 75 -16.09 0.90 9.67
CA VAL A 75 -15.67 0.97 11.08
C VAL A 75 -14.40 0.15 11.32
N GLY A 76 -14.30 -1.04 10.73
CA GLY A 76 -13.14 -1.93 10.87
C GLY A 76 -11.85 -1.30 10.30
N VAL A 77 -11.94 -0.70 9.11
CA VAL A 77 -10.80 0.02 8.49
C VAL A 77 -10.37 1.20 9.37
N GLY A 78 -11.31 1.97 9.90
CA GLY A 78 -11.02 3.05 10.84
C GLY A 78 -10.37 2.56 12.14
N ALA A 79 -10.90 1.49 12.73
CA ALA A 79 -10.36 0.87 13.94
C ALA A 79 -8.90 0.41 13.75
N ALA A 80 -8.60 -0.24 12.63
CA ALA A 80 -7.25 -0.63 12.26
C ALA A 80 -6.34 0.59 12.11
N ALA A 81 -6.81 1.64 11.43
CA ALA A 81 -6.07 2.90 11.28
C ALA A 81 -5.76 3.57 12.63
N GLY A 82 -6.74 3.59 13.54
CA GLY A 82 -6.57 4.13 14.90
C GLY A 82 -5.58 3.32 15.73
N ALA A 83 -5.61 1.99 15.64
CA ALA A 83 -4.65 1.11 16.30
C ALA A 83 -3.22 1.32 15.75
N LEU A 84 -3.07 1.39 14.42
CA LEU A 84 -1.77 1.66 13.78
C LEU A 84 -1.24 3.04 14.20
N ARG A 85 -2.10 4.06 14.26
CA ARG A 85 -1.72 5.40 14.71
C ARG A 85 -1.29 5.43 16.17
N ALA A 86 -1.98 4.70 17.06
CA ALA A 86 -1.56 4.53 18.45
C ALA A 86 -0.23 3.77 18.57
N ALA A 87 0.05 2.85 17.66
CA ALA A 87 1.35 2.18 17.52
C ALA A 87 2.44 3.07 16.91
N GLY A 88 2.13 4.31 16.50
CA GLY A 88 3.09 5.29 16.01
C GLY A 88 3.10 5.51 14.50
N LEU A 89 2.17 4.90 13.73
CA LEU A 89 2.00 5.21 12.31
C LEU A 89 1.31 6.56 12.11
N ARG A 90 2.11 7.59 11.85
CA ARG A 90 1.64 8.97 11.69
C ARG A 90 1.92 9.42 10.28
N LEU A 91 0.90 9.31 9.43
CA LEU A 91 0.99 9.73 8.02
C LEU A 91 0.48 11.16 7.88
N PRO A 92 1.12 12.00 7.04
CA PRO A 92 0.57 13.31 6.70
C PRO A 92 -0.74 13.13 5.93
N THR A 93 -1.67 14.09 6.04
CA THR A 93 -3.01 14.02 5.44
C THR A 93 -3.00 13.68 3.95
N ALA A 94 -2.06 14.27 3.19
CA ALA A 94 -1.90 14.03 1.76
C ALA A 94 -1.56 12.56 1.40
N VAL A 95 -1.10 11.77 2.37
CA VAL A 95 -0.75 10.34 2.19
C VAL A 95 -1.75 9.47 2.94
N GLY A 96 -2.03 9.78 4.21
CA GLY A 96 -2.89 8.98 5.07
C GLY A 96 -4.35 8.95 4.63
N GLY A 97 -4.89 10.07 4.14
CA GLY A 97 -6.26 10.13 3.63
C GLY A 97 -6.48 9.23 2.41
N PRO A 98 -5.73 9.41 1.31
CA PRO A 98 -5.85 8.56 0.13
C PRO A 98 -5.57 7.08 0.41
N LEU A 99 -4.60 6.75 1.27
CA LEU A 99 -4.32 5.36 1.63
C LEU A 99 -5.48 4.70 2.39
N LEU A 100 -6.16 5.44 3.27
CA LEU A 100 -7.34 4.92 3.96
C LEU A 100 -8.52 4.73 3.01
N GLY A 101 -8.67 5.63 2.03
CA GLY A 101 -9.66 5.47 0.97
C GLY A 101 -9.40 4.21 0.15
N LEU A 102 -8.16 4.02 -0.29
CA LEU A 102 -7.75 2.80 -0.98
C LEU A 102 -7.95 1.54 -0.13
N ALA A 103 -7.65 1.59 1.17
CA ALA A 103 -7.85 0.46 2.07
C ALA A 103 -9.34 0.09 2.20
N ALA A 104 -10.22 1.09 2.30
CA ALA A 104 -11.66 0.86 2.30
C ALA A 104 -12.16 0.28 0.98
N MET A 105 -11.71 0.83 -0.15
CA MET A 105 -12.02 0.36 -1.50
C MET A 105 -11.60 -1.10 -1.69
N VAL A 106 -10.38 -1.48 -1.27
CA VAL A 106 -9.93 -2.88 -1.32
C VAL A 106 -10.76 -3.77 -0.39
N ALA A 107 -11.15 -3.27 0.78
CA ALA A 107 -11.94 -4.05 1.74
C ALA A 107 -13.39 -4.27 1.27
N SER A 108 -13.98 -3.35 0.50
CA SER A 108 -15.30 -3.52 -0.12
C SER A 108 -15.24 -4.34 -1.41
N ASP A 109 -14.26 -4.07 -2.27
CA ASP A 109 -14.21 -4.63 -3.63
C ASP A 109 -13.56 -6.00 -3.68
N GLY A 110 -12.71 -6.31 -2.71
CA GLY A 110 -12.08 -7.62 -2.56
C GLY A 110 -13.11 -8.75 -2.52
N PRO A 111 -14.08 -8.72 -1.59
CA PRO A 111 -15.19 -9.68 -1.57
C PRO A 111 -15.98 -9.72 -2.87
N ILE A 112 -16.29 -8.56 -3.47
CA ILE A 112 -17.03 -8.47 -4.75
C ILE A 112 -16.28 -9.25 -5.85
N ALA A 113 -14.98 -9.04 -5.97
CA ALA A 113 -14.14 -9.71 -6.97
C ALA A 113 -13.95 -11.20 -6.67
N LEU A 114 -13.72 -11.57 -5.41
CA LEU A 114 -13.48 -12.95 -4.99
C LEU A 114 -14.73 -13.83 -5.10
N LEU A 115 -15.91 -13.24 -4.89
CA LEU A 115 -17.20 -13.93 -4.98
C LEU A 115 -17.76 -13.95 -6.41
N GLY A 116 -17.12 -13.23 -7.34
CA GLY A 116 -17.55 -13.17 -8.75
C GLY A 116 -18.74 -12.25 -9.00
N VAL A 117 -19.04 -11.34 -8.06
CA VAL A 117 -20.12 -10.34 -8.18
C VAL A 117 -19.78 -9.30 -9.24
N SER A 118 -18.53 -8.86 -9.30
CA SER A 118 -18.03 -7.96 -10.35
C SER A 118 -16.53 -8.18 -10.60
N ASP A 119 -16.04 -7.81 -11.78
CA ASP A 119 -14.61 -7.86 -12.12
C ASP A 119 -14.06 -6.43 -12.30
N PRO A 120 -13.31 -5.89 -11.32
CA PRO A 120 -12.71 -4.55 -11.41
C PRO A 120 -11.80 -4.33 -12.62
N ARG A 121 -11.32 -5.41 -13.25
CA ARG A 121 -10.48 -5.35 -14.46
C ARG A 121 -11.27 -4.97 -15.70
N ARG A 122 -12.60 -5.10 -15.65
CA ARG A 122 -13.53 -4.80 -16.74
C ARG A 122 -14.33 -3.53 -16.52
N TRP A 123 -14.14 -2.87 -15.37
CA TRP A 123 -14.80 -1.61 -15.05
C TRP A 123 -14.46 -0.53 -16.06
N THR A 124 -15.47 0.23 -16.45
CA THR A 124 -15.29 1.43 -17.26
C THR A 124 -14.59 2.52 -16.43
N ALA A 125 -14.06 3.56 -17.09
CA ALA A 125 -13.51 4.71 -16.38
C ALA A 125 -14.56 5.38 -15.47
N GLN A 126 -15.82 5.35 -15.87
CA GLN A 126 -16.92 5.89 -15.08
C GLN A 126 -17.17 5.06 -13.82
N ASP A 127 -17.18 3.72 -13.93
CA ASP A 127 -17.34 2.83 -12.77
C ASP A 127 -16.23 3.08 -11.74
N TRP A 128 -14.98 3.17 -12.22
CA TRP A 128 -13.84 3.51 -11.38
C TRP A 128 -13.99 4.86 -10.67
N VAL A 129 -14.50 5.90 -11.34
CA VAL A 129 -14.70 7.21 -10.72
C VAL A 129 -15.82 7.17 -9.68
N THR A 130 -16.94 6.54 -10.01
CA THR A 130 -18.09 6.41 -9.11
C THR A 130 -17.76 5.60 -7.87
N ASP A 131 -16.81 4.66 -7.96
CA ASP A 131 -16.32 3.91 -6.82
C ASP A 131 -15.20 4.63 -6.05
N ALA A 132 -14.18 5.15 -6.73
CA ALA A 132 -13.00 5.73 -6.08
C ALA A 132 -13.30 7.05 -5.35
N VAL A 133 -14.24 7.87 -5.84
CA VAL A 133 -14.54 9.19 -5.25
C VAL A 133 -15.15 9.07 -3.84
N PRO A 134 -16.23 8.29 -3.62
CA PRO A 134 -16.75 8.05 -2.27
C PRO A 134 -15.71 7.46 -1.32
N HIS A 135 -14.87 6.53 -1.79
CA HIS A 135 -13.79 5.94 -1.01
C HIS A 135 -12.68 6.94 -0.66
N LEU A 136 -12.31 7.84 -1.57
CA LEU A 136 -11.38 8.92 -1.26
C LEU A 136 -11.95 9.85 -0.19
N VAL A 137 -13.24 10.20 -0.28
CA VAL A 137 -13.94 11.01 0.73
C VAL A 137 -14.00 10.31 2.08
N TYR A 138 -14.26 9.00 2.10
CA TYR A 138 -14.13 8.18 3.30
C TYR A 138 -12.74 8.34 3.92
N GLY A 139 -11.69 8.10 3.13
CA GLY A 139 -10.32 8.09 3.60
C GLY A 139 -9.88 9.44 4.16
N MET A 140 -10.19 10.52 3.45
CA MET A 140 -9.91 11.89 3.88
C MET A 140 -10.63 12.24 5.19
N THR A 141 -11.92 11.90 5.30
CA THR A 141 -12.72 12.16 6.50
C THR A 141 -12.24 11.35 7.70
N THR A 142 -12.00 10.04 7.53
CA THR A 142 -11.47 9.18 8.59
C THR A 142 -10.10 9.65 9.05
N HIS A 143 -9.22 10.05 8.13
CA HIS A 143 -7.92 10.59 8.49
C HIS A 143 -8.04 11.91 9.27
N ALA A 144 -8.86 12.84 8.79
CA ALA A 144 -9.08 14.12 9.45
C ALA A 144 -9.64 13.93 10.88
N ALA A 145 -10.58 13.01 11.07
CA ALA A 145 -11.11 12.68 12.39
C ALA A 145 -10.03 12.10 13.33
N LEU A 146 -9.15 11.23 12.83
CA LEU A 146 -8.02 10.69 13.60
C LEU A 146 -7.00 11.76 14.00
N VAL A 147 -6.72 12.71 13.12
CA VAL A 147 -5.79 13.83 13.38
C VAL A 147 -6.41 14.82 14.36
N ALA A 148 -7.68 15.18 14.19
CA ALA A 148 -8.39 16.07 15.10
C ALA A 148 -8.49 15.50 16.52
N ALA A 149 -8.70 14.19 16.65
CA ALA A 149 -8.76 13.53 17.95
C ALA A 149 -7.39 13.36 18.63
N LEU A 150 -6.29 13.46 17.90
CA LEU A 150 -4.91 13.31 18.39
C LEU A 150 -3.96 14.23 17.60
N PRO A 151 -3.88 15.53 17.95
CA PRO A 151 -2.95 16.45 17.30
C PRO A 151 -1.50 15.96 17.42
N ASP A 152 -0.78 15.96 16.30
CA ASP A 152 0.65 15.58 16.29
C ASP A 152 1.53 16.80 16.63
N PRO A 153 2.43 16.72 17.64
CA PRO A 153 3.38 17.78 17.95
C PRO A 153 4.69 17.68 17.12
N GLY A 154 4.75 16.79 16.13
CA GLY A 154 5.99 16.50 15.39
C GLY A 154 6.22 17.42 14.19
N PRO A 155 7.48 17.79 13.87
CA PRO A 155 7.78 18.53 12.66
C PRO A 155 7.39 17.72 11.41
N PRO A 156 6.99 18.39 10.30
CA PRO A 156 6.64 17.70 9.07
C PRO A 156 7.83 16.89 8.53
N PRO A 157 7.56 15.79 7.81
CA PRO A 157 8.60 14.94 7.25
C PRO A 157 9.41 15.71 6.20
N ARG A 158 10.74 15.53 6.23
CA ARG A 158 11.64 16.18 5.26
C ARG A 158 11.44 15.57 3.87
N ALA A 159 11.27 16.42 2.85
CA ALA A 159 11.11 15.98 1.46
C ALA A 159 12.24 15.05 1.00
N ALA A 160 13.50 15.34 1.40
CA ALA A 160 14.65 14.50 1.09
C ALA A 160 14.50 13.06 1.62
N THR A 161 13.92 12.88 2.80
CA THR A 161 13.68 11.55 3.40
C THR A 161 12.65 10.77 2.58
N LEU A 162 11.57 11.44 2.15
CA LEU A 162 10.53 10.83 1.34
C LEU A 162 11.03 10.46 -0.06
N LEU A 163 11.82 11.33 -0.69
CA LEU A 163 12.43 11.05 -2.00
C LEU A 163 13.39 9.86 -1.94
N ARG A 164 14.19 9.77 -0.88
CA ARG A 164 15.10 8.64 -0.68
C ARG A 164 14.36 7.35 -0.37
N ALA A 165 13.29 7.42 0.42
CA ALA A 165 12.39 6.29 0.67
C ALA A 165 11.75 5.79 -0.63
N ALA A 166 11.25 6.71 -1.47
CA ALA A 166 10.68 6.39 -2.77
C ALA A 166 11.72 5.76 -3.70
N ALA A 167 12.96 6.28 -3.73
CA ALA A 167 14.05 5.71 -4.52
C ALA A 167 14.41 4.27 -4.09
N LEU A 168 14.52 4.02 -2.79
CA LEU A 168 14.80 2.67 -2.24
C LEU A 168 13.65 1.70 -2.51
N GLY A 169 12.42 2.18 -2.39
CA GLY A 169 11.22 1.44 -2.75
C GLY A 169 11.22 1.08 -4.22
N ALA A 170 11.36 2.07 -5.11
CA ALA A 170 11.38 1.86 -6.56
C ALA A 170 12.51 0.92 -7.00
N ALA A 171 13.71 1.07 -6.44
CA ALA A 171 14.82 0.14 -6.67
C ALA A 171 14.42 -1.31 -6.31
N SER A 172 13.82 -1.50 -5.13
CA SER A 172 13.33 -2.80 -4.66
C SER A 172 12.16 -3.33 -5.51
N GLY A 173 11.31 -2.45 -6.04
CA GLY A 173 10.23 -2.80 -6.95
C GLY A 173 10.72 -3.34 -8.28
N SER A 174 11.77 -2.73 -8.85
CA SER A 174 12.43 -3.23 -10.06
C SER A 174 13.21 -4.53 -9.79
N ARG A 175 13.99 -4.58 -8.71
CA ARG A 175 14.80 -5.73 -8.27
C ARG A 175 14.69 -5.90 -6.76
N SER A 176 14.13 -7.02 -6.27
CA SER A 176 13.71 -7.15 -4.88
C SER A 176 14.83 -6.88 -3.87
N THR A 177 16.06 -7.33 -4.14
CA THR A 177 17.20 -7.16 -3.25
C THR A 177 17.93 -5.82 -3.40
N ALA A 178 17.64 -5.01 -4.41
CA ALA A 178 18.45 -3.81 -4.73
C ALA A 178 18.47 -2.77 -3.59
N GLY A 179 17.32 -2.47 -2.98
CA GLY A 179 17.26 -1.55 -1.85
C GLY A 179 18.03 -2.07 -0.64
N ALA A 180 17.91 -3.37 -0.33
CA ALA A 180 18.58 -3.98 0.82
C ALA A 180 20.10 -4.04 0.63
N ALA A 181 20.55 -4.35 -0.60
CA ALA A 181 21.96 -4.34 -0.96
C ALA A 181 22.56 -2.94 -0.86
N ALA A 182 21.84 -1.91 -1.32
CA ALA A 182 22.27 -0.53 -1.19
C ALA A 182 22.42 -0.10 0.28
N VAL A 183 21.52 -0.54 1.17
CA VAL A 183 21.67 -0.31 2.62
C VAL A 183 22.92 -1.00 3.15
N ALA A 184 23.14 -2.28 2.83
CA ALA A 184 24.31 -3.02 3.29
C ALA A 184 25.64 -2.38 2.83
N PHE A 185 25.72 -1.89 1.58
CA PHE A 185 26.93 -1.28 1.03
C PHE A 185 27.21 0.13 1.52
N THR A 186 26.20 0.87 1.96
CA THR A 186 26.36 2.26 2.42
C THR A 186 26.40 2.39 3.95
N SER A 187 26.06 1.32 4.66
CA SER A 187 26.05 1.29 6.13
C SER A 187 27.37 0.86 6.76
N SER A 188 27.54 1.22 8.02
CA SER A 188 28.69 0.87 8.86
C SER A 188 28.22 0.39 10.22
N ARG A 189 29.06 -0.34 10.96
CA ARG A 189 28.71 -0.82 12.30
C ARG A 189 28.43 0.29 13.32
N ALA A 190 28.79 1.53 13.03
CA ALA A 190 28.48 2.69 13.87
C ALA A 190 27.03 3.20 13.67
N ASP A 191 26.35 2.75 12.62
CA ASP A 191 24.96 3.16 12.34
C ASP A 191 23.97 2.50 13.31
N ARG A 192 22.80 3.12 13.46
CA ARG A 192 21.74 2.62 14.36
C ARG A 192 20.87 1.54 13.69
N GLY A 193 20.38 0.61 14.49
CA GLY A 193 19.35 -0.36 14.09
C GLY A 193 19.80 -1.34 13.01
N VAL A 194 18.92 -1.61 12.03
CA VAL A 194 19.18 -2.57 10.94
C VAL A 194 20.37 -2.16 10.08
N ALA A 195 20.55 -0.85 9.84
CA ALA A 195 21.70 -0.30 9.14
C ALA A 195 23.03 -0.71 9.81
N GLY A 196 23.12 -0.58 11.14
CA GLY A 196 24.31 -0.99 11.90
C GLY A 196 24.66 -2.47 11.75
N ARG A 197 23.63 -3.34 11.77
CA ARG A 197 23.80 -4.79 11.56
C ARG A 197 24.24 -5.11 10.12
N ALA A 198 23.73 -4.36 9.15
CA ALA A 198 24.05 -4.52 7.74
C ALA A 198 25.42 -3.94 7.34
N GLY A 199 26.00 -3.05 8.15
CA GLY A 199 27.25 -2.35 7.86
C GLY A 199 28.55 -3.12 8.10
N GLY A 200 28.50 -4.46 8.18
CA GLY A 200 29.68 -5.32 8.31
C GLY A 200 30.09 -5.95 6.97
N ARG A 201 31.38 -6.25 6.79
CA ARG A 201 31.89 -6.89 5.56
C ARG A 201 31.13 -8.16 5.17
N GLY A 202 30.79 -9.01 6.15
CA GLY A 202 30.01 -10.23 5.92
C GLY A 202 28.60 -9.96 5.42
N ALA A 203 27.93 -8.92 5.91
CA ALA A 203 26.60 -8.53 5.45
C ALA A 203 26.64 -7.95 4.02
N GLY A 204 27.67 -7.19 3.68
CA GLY A 204 27.92 -6.73 2.31
C GLY A 204 28.15 -7.88 1.33
N VAL A 205 28.97 -8.88 1.71
CA VAL A 205 29.18 -10.09 0.90
C VAL A 205 27.88 -10.86 0.72
N LEU A 206 27.13 -11.10 1.81
CA LEU A 206 25.83 -11.78 1.73
C LEU A 206 24.84 -11.04 0.83
N ALA A 207 24.75 -9.72 0.94
CA ALA A 207 23.88 -8.92 0.09
C ALA A 207 24.28 -9.02 -1.39
N GLY A 208 25.58 -8.97 -1.69
CA GLY A 208 26.09 -9.18 -3.06
C GLY A 208 25.74 -10.57 -3.61
N VAL A 209 25.90 -11.62 -2.80
CA VAL A 209 25.53 -12.99 -3.18
C VAL A 209 24.03 -13.12 -3.43
N LEU A 210 23.19 -12.56 -2.56
CA LEU A 210 21.72 -12.59 -2.72
C LEU A 210 21.28 -11.83 -3.98
N SER A 211 21.87 -10.67 -4.26
CA SER A 211 21.56 -9.91 -5.48
C SER A 211 22.04 -10.61 -6.74
N ALA A 212 23.21 -11.25 -6.73
CA ALA A 212 23.67 -12.08 -7.85
C ALA A 212 22.76 -13.29 -8.05
N GLY A 213 22.35 -13.95 -6.95
CA GLY A 213 21.42 -15.07 -6.96
C GLY A 213 20.06 -14.67 -7.54
N GLU A 214 19.52 -13.51 -7.17
CA GLU A 214 18.28 -12.98 -7.75
C GLU A 214 18.42 -12.73 -9.26
N ALA A 215 19.54 -12.16 -9.72
CA ALA A 215 19.77 -11.90 -11.14
C ALA A 215 19.88 -13.19 -11.98
N VAL A 216 20.38 -14.29 -11.39
CA VAL A 216 20.41 -15.61 -12.03
C VAL A 216 19.02 -16.25 -11.99
N ALA A 217 18.34 -16.20 -10.85
CA ALA A 217 16.99 -16.72 -10.70
C ALA A 217 16.03 -16.07 -11.69
N ASP A 218 16.16 -14.76 -11.96
CA ASP A 218 15.32 -14.04 -12.92
C ASP A 218 15.37 -14.60 -14.36
N LYS A 219 16.38 -15.42 -14.70
CA LYS A 219 16.54 -16.06 -16.01
C LYS A 219 15.95 -17.46 -16.09
N LEU A 220 15.46 -18.03 -14.98
CA LEU A 220 14.92 -19.38 -14.95
C LEU A 220 13.48 -19.43 -15.48
N PRO A 221 13.07 -20.50 -16.19
CA PRO A 221 11.70 -20.65 -16.71
C PRO A 221 10.60 -20.67 -15.63
N SER A 222 10.96 -21.01 -14.39
CA SER A 222 10.04 -21.17 -13.25
C SER A 222 9.87 -19.91 -12.40
N THR A 223 10.42 -18.78 -12.82
CA THR A 223 10.45 -17.57 -11.99
C THR A 223 9.06 -16.95 -11.87
N PRO A 224 8.54 -16.75 -10.64
CA PRO A 224 7.23 -16.15 -10.45
C PRO A 224 7.16 -14.74 -11.04
N SER A 225 6.00 -14.38 -11.59
CA SER A 225 5.78 -13.02 -12.07
C SER A 225 6.04 -12.00 -10.95
N ARG A 226 6.75 -10.91 -11.28
CA ARG A 226 7.00 -9.78 -10.36
C ARG A 226 5.73 -9.09 -9.85
N THR A 227 4.59 -9.28 -10.51
CA THR A 227 3.28 -8.78 -10.07
C THR A 227 2.43 -9.85 -9.37
N ALA A 228 2.84 -11.12 -9.41
CA ALA A 228 2.19 -12.17 -8.63
C ALA A 228 2.66 -12.09 -7.16
N PRO A 229 1.86 -12.58 -6.19
CA PRO A 229 2.20 -12.47 -4.77
C PRO A 229 3.61 -12.96 -4.41
N PRO A 230 4.10 -14.13 -4.89
CA PRO A 230 5.45 -14.58 -4.56
C PRO A 230 6.57 -13.64 -5.05
N GLY A 231 6.35 -12.91 -6.14
CA GLY A 231 7.31 -11.94 -6.67
C GLY A 231 7.15 -10.53 -6.07
N LEU A 232 5.92 -10.15 -5.70
CA LEU A 232 5.58 -8.81 -5.22
C LEU A 232 5.87 -8.63 -3.72
N LEU A 233 5.59 -9.65 -2.91
CA LEU A 233 5.80 -9.63 -1.45
C LEU A 233 7.25 -9.31 -1.05
N PRO A 234 8.30 -9.97 -1.60
CA PRO A 234 9.68 -9.64 -1.23
C PRO A 234 10.05 -8.21 -1.65
N ARG A 235 9.59 -7.73 -2.81
CA ARG A 235 9.83 -6.35 -3.29
C ARG A 235 9.23 -5.31 -2.36
N ALA A 236 7.98 -5.53 -1.96
CA ALA A 236 7.24 -4.72 -1.01
C ALA A 236 7.95 -4.68 0.36
N ALA A 237 8.28 -5.85 0.91
CA ALA A 237 8.90 -5.97 2.22
C ALA A 237 10.31 -5.36 2.26
N LEU A 238 11.16 -5.67 1.26
CA LEU A 238 12.52 -5.16 1.19
C LEU A 238 12.54 -3.65 0.86
N GLY A 239 11.64 -3.16 0.03
CA GLY A 239 11.48 -1.73 -0.25
C GLY A 239 11.09 -0.93 1.00
N ALA A 240 10.08 -1.40 1.72
CA ALA A 240 9.65 -0.79 2.97
C ALA A 240 10.74 -0.85 4.05
N GLY A 241 11.37 -2.02 4.22
CA GLY A 241 12.42 -2.25 5.21
C GLY A 241 13.66 -1.40 4.95
N SER A 242 14.10 -1.29 3.70
CA SER A 242 15.28 -0.49 3.30
C SER A 242 15.05 1.00 3.54
N ALA A 243 13.88 1.52 3.13
CA ALA A 243 13.50 2.91 3.38
C ALA A 243 13.43 3.23 4.88
N ALA A 244 12.82 2.35 5.68
CA ALA A 244 12.74 2.51 7.12
C ALA A 244 14.12 2.42 7.79
N ALA A 245 15.03 1.54 7.31
CA ALA A 245 16.38 1.42 7.85
C ALA A 245 17.20 2.70 7.63
N VAL A 246 17.14 3.29 6.44
CA VAL A 246 17.84 4.54 6.11
C VAL A 246 17.28 5.72 6.90
N ALA A 247 15.96 5.85 7.01
CA ALA A 247 15.35 6.89 7.82
C ALA A 247 15.75 6.79 9.30
N ARG A 248 15.75 5.58 9.90
CA ARG A 248 16.26 5.39 11.28
C ARG A 248 17.73 5.76 11.43
N ARG A 249 18.55 5.41 10.44
CA ARG A 249 19.97 5.76 10.42
C ARG A 249 20.17 7.28 10.43
N ASP A 250 19.38 8.00 9.64
CA ASP A 250 19.44 9.45 9.48
C ASP A 250 18.68 10.21 10.60
N GLY A 251 18.02 9.50 11.53
CA GLY A 251 17.27 10.09 12.65
C GLY A 251 15.89 10.64 12.27
N ASP A 252 15.35 10.25 11.12
CA ASP A 252 14.02 10.65 10.63
C ASP A 252 12.94 9.58 10.93
N ASP A 253 11.66 9.90 10.68
CA ASP A 253 10.53 8.98 10.85
C ASP A 253 10.62 7.79 9.88
N ALA A 254 10.92 6.63 10.47
CA ALA A 254 11.07 5.37 9.76
C ALA A 254 9.76 4.76 9.27
N THR A 255 8.66 5.08 9.94
CA THR A 255 7.37 4.49 9.66
C THR A 255 6.81 5.08 8.38
N LEU A 256 6.81 6.41 8.27
CA LEU A 256 6.43 7.09 7.03
C LEU A 256 7.37 6.73 5.87
N ALA A 257 8.69 6.68 6.10
CA ALA A 257 9.63 6.23 5.09
C ALA A 257 9.34 4.81 4.61
N GLY A 258 9.01 3.89 5.51
CA GLY A 258 8.62 2.53 5.16
C GLY A 258 7.36 2.46 4.29
N VAL A 259 6.34 3.25 4.59
CA VAL A 259 5.10 3.31 3.78
C VAL A 259 5.37 3.88 2.39
N VAL A 260 6.18 4.94 2.28
CA VAL A 260 6.58 5.49 0.97
C VAL A 260 7.41 4.47 0.18
N GLY A 261 8.34 3.78 0.85
CA GLY A 261 9.13 2.71 0.24
C GLY A 261 8.27 1.55 -0.26
N LEU A 262 7.27 1.13 0.51
CA LEU A 262 6.28 0.12 0.09
C LEU A 262 5.52 0.56 -1.16
N GLY A 263 4.92 1.76 -1.14
CA GLY A 263 4.14 2.28 -2.26
C GLY A 263 4.97 2.41 -3.53
N ALA A 264 6.20 2.93 -3.43
CA ALA A 264 7.11 3.03 -4.56
C ALA A 264 7.57 1.66 -5.09
N ALA A 265 7.77 0.67 -4.22
CA ALA A 265 8.11 -0.69 -4.64
C ALA A 265 6.97 -1.34 -5.44
N LEU A 266 5.73 -1.23 -4.97
CA LEU A 266 4.56 -1.73 -5.70
C LEU A 266 4.37 -1.00 -7.03
N GLY A 267 4.49 0.33 -7.03
CA GLY A 267 4.39 1.15 -8.24
C GLY A 267 5.44 0.78 -9.28
N ALA A 268 6.71 0.66 -8.88
CA ALA A 268 7.79 0.27 -9.79
C ALA A 268 7.62 -1.16 -10.31
N ALA A 269 7.18 -2.12 -9.49
CA ALA A 269 6.93 -3.49 -9.92
C ALA A 269 5.85 -3.57 -11.02
N VAL A 270 4.79 -2.77 -10.93
CA VAL A 270 3.72 -2.70 -11.94
C VAL A 270 4.16 -1.90 -13.18
N LEU A 271 4.78 -0.74 -12.99
CA LEU A 271 5.25 0.11 -14.09
C LEU A 271 6.30 -0.62 -14.94
N GLY A 272 7.20 -1.38 -14.31
CA GLY A 272 8.22 -2.18 -14.98
C GLY A 272 7.65 -3.16 -16.02
N VAL A 273 6.46 -3.73 -15.77
CA VAL A 273 5.78 -4.60 -16.76
C VAL A 273 5.42 -3.84 -18.02
N ARG A 274 4.85 -2.64 -17.85
CA ARG A 274 4.40 -1.82 -18.98
C ARG A 274 5.56 -1.23 -19.76
N THR A 275 6.59 -0.74 -19.08
CA THR A 275 7.78 -0.15 -19.72
C THR A 275 8.59 -1.19 -20.48
N ARG A 276 8.78 -2.40 -19.92
CA ARG A 276 9.45 -3.50 -20.65
C ARG A 276 8.67 -3.98 -21.85
N ALA A 277 7.35 -4.12 -21.74
CA ALA A 277 6.51 -4.46 -22.88
C ALA A 277 6.58 -3.37 -23.99
N ALA A 278 6.64 -2.09 -23.62
CA ALA A 278 6.80 -1.00 -24.57
C ALA A 278 8.20 -1.01 -25.23
N ALA A 279 9.26 -1.26 -24.46
CA ALA A 279 10.63 -1.37 -24.96
C ALA A 279 10.76 -2.55 -25.93
N ALA A 280 10.21 -3.72 -25.59
CA ALA A 280 10.21 -4.90 -26.45
C ALA A 280 9.52 -4.62 -27.80
N ARG A 281 8.37 -3.94 -27.79
CA ARG A 281 7.69 -3.51 -29.02
C ARG A 281 8.52 -2.52 -29.84
N ARG A 282 9.25 -1.62 -29.19
CA ARG A 282 10.01 -0.55 -29.86
C ARG A 282 11.34 -1.03 -30.46
N PHE A 283 12.02 -1.92 -29.76
CA PHE A 283 13.38 -2.38 -30.08
C PHE A 283 13.43 -3.81 -30.61
N GLY A 284 12.29 -4.51 -30.69
CA GLY A 284 12.22 -5.91 -31.11
C GLY A 284 12.83 -6.90 -30.11
N SER A 285 13.28 -6.42 -28.94
CA SER A 285 13.90 -7.21 -27.88
C SER A 285 13.66 -6.55 -26.52
N ASP A 286 13.51 -7.38 -25.50
CA ASP A 286 13.33 -6.95 -24.11
C ASP A 286 14.67 -6.61 -23.42
N LEU A 287 15.81 -7.00 -24.02
CA LEU A 287 17.14 -6.81 -23.43
C LEU A 287 17.49 -5.34 -23.14
N PRO A 288 17.26 -4.37 -24.05
CA PRO A 288 17.58 -2.96 -23.77
C PRO A 288 16.75 -2.40 -22.60
N GLY A 289 15.48 -2.79 -22.50
CA GLY A 289 14.61 -2.40 -21.39
C GLY A 289 15.07 -3.00 -20.07
N ALA A 290 15.49 -4.26 -20.07
CA ALA A 290 16.02 -4.95 -18.90
C ALA A 290 17.27 -4.26 -18.33
N VAL A 291 18.24 -3.95 -19.20
CA VAL A 291 19.49 -3.29 -18.81
C VAL A 291 19.23 -1.88 -18.28
N ALA A 292 18.35 -1.11 -18.93
CA ALA A 292 17.98 0.23 -18.45
C ALA A 292 17.29 0.18 -17.08
N GLU A 293 16.41 -0.79 -16.85
CA GLU A 293 15.76 -1.01 -15.55
C GLU A 293 16.77 -1.36 -14.46
N ASP A 294 17.75 -2.22 -14.75
CA ASP A 294 18.82 -2.59 -13.82
C ASP A 294 19.70 -1.41 -13.41
N VAL A 295 20.14 -0.62 -14.39
CA VAL A 295 20.95 0.58 -14.15
C VAL A 295 20.15 1.57 -13.29
N LEU A 296 18.88 1.80 -13.63
CA LEU A 296 18.01 2.69 -12.87
C LEU A 296 17.81 2.20 -11.43
N ALA A 297 17.56 0.90 -11.24
CA ALA A 297 17.38 0.32 -9.91
C ALA A 297 18.64 0.48 -9.05
N ALA A 298 19.83 0.24 -9.61
CA ALA A 298 21.10 0.43 -8.92
C ALA A 298 21.34 1.90 -8.53
N LEU A 299 21.08 2.83 -9.47
CA LEU A 299 21.22 4.28 -9.23
C LEU A 299 20.25 4.76 -8.14
N LEU A 300 18.98 4.37 -8.21
CA LEU A 300 17.98 4.72 -7.20
C LEU A 300 18.32 4.14 -5.83
N GLY A 301 18.78 2.89 -5.78
CA GLY A 301 19.26 2.26 -4.55
C GLY A 301 20.41 3.05 -3.92
N TRP A 302 21.44 3.36 -4.72
CA TRP A 302 22.60 4.13 -4.25
C TRP A 302 22.22 5.54 -3.77
N LEU A 303 21.48 6.30 -4.58
CA LEU A 303 21.04 7.65 -4.24
C LEU A 303 20.13 7.69 -3.00
N GLY A 304 19.28 6.67 -2.84
CA GLY A 304 18.43 6.51 -1.67
C GLY A 304 19.22 6.15 -0.41
N ALA A 305 20.22 5.27 -0.52
CA ALA A 305 20.96 4.75 0.63
C ALA A 305 22.18 5.59 1.03
N ARG A 306 22.74 6.45 0.16
CA ARG A 306 23.98 7.21 0.42
C ARG A 306 23.95 8.00 1.74
N ARG A 307 25.09 8.17 2.40
CA ARG A 307 25.17 8.98 3.63
C ARG A 307 24.91 10.46 3.32
N ARG A 308 24.39 11.19 4.31
CA ARG A 308 24.38 12.65 4.31
C ARG A 308 25.70 13.17 4.83
#